data_AF-A0A812NC88-F1
#
_entry.id   AF-A0A812NC88-F1
#
_cell.length_a   1.000
_cell.length_b   1.000
_cell.length_c   1.000
_cell.angle_alpha   90.00
_cell.angle_beta   90.00
_cell.angle_gamma   90.00
#
_symmetry.space_group_name_H-M   'P 1'
#
loop_
_entity.id
_entity.type
_entity.pdbx_description
1 polymer ?
#
loop_
_entity_poly.entity_id
_entity_poly.type
_entity_poly.pdbx_seq_one_letter_code
_entity_poly.pdbx_strand_id
1 'polypeptide(L)'
;MASYRGVLLALLFLVDAADALNITRRLRWGNEKALVACFGENYRAAGSAISHCFQEHDTHNTCCMLDKRARDGNDAAGNPIGAASLEAARKIAGKSAQEMPDSDELLTPWCTCFGSQVCSHYAKSTGTKVKFVNDCGCAAGTPGKGFCMSKIPASSIYNCEGWARTQFRMPGHATPGVAQPSDDENVCEALQGKEEVDVSSC
;
A
#
# COMPACT_ATOMS: atom_id res chain seq x y z
N MET A 1 -54.71 52.99 -2.01
CA MET A 1 -53.84 51.98 -1.38
C MET A 1 -54.17 50.64 -2.02
N ALA A 2 -53.37 50.21 -3.00
CA ALA A 2 -53.62 49.01 -3.79
C ALA A 2 -52.57 47.95 -3.48
N SER A 3 -53.06 46.76 -3.19
CA SER A 3 -52.36 45.52 -2.85
C SER A 3 -51.65 44.93 -4.06
N TYR A 4 -50.40 44.49 -3.89
CA TYR A 4 -49.73 43.55 -4.79
C TYR A 4 -49.07 42.43 -3.97
N ARG A 5 -49.83 41.36 -3.76
CA ARG A 5 -49.32 40.00 -3.52
C ARG A 5 -49.25 39.32 -4.87
N GLY A 6 -48.09 38.84 -5.29
CA GLY A 6 -47.95 38.16 -6.58
C GLY A 6 -46.65 37.38 -6.72
N VAL A 7 -46.73 36.07 -6.43
CA VAL A 7 -46.10 34.97 -7.18
C VAL A 7 -44.58 35.03 -7.39
N LEU A 8 -43.84 34.26 -6.60
CA LEU A 8 -42.57 33.67 -7.06
C LEU A 8 -42.45 32.25 -6.48
N LEU A 9 -43.10 31.29 -7.13
CA LEU A 9 -43.02 29.87 -6.83
C LEU A 9 -42.48 29.13 -8.06
N ALA A 10 -41.54 28.22 -7.80
CA ALA A 10 -41.13 27.10 -8.64
C ALA A 10 -40.21 27.41 -9.85
N LEU A 11 -38.91 27.52 -9.59
CA LEU A 11 -37.86 27.09 -10.50
C LEU A 11 -36.61 26.81 -9.65
N LEU A 12 -36.35 25.56 -9.27
CA LEU A 12 -35.05 25.04 -8.79
C LEU A 12 -35.19 23.58 -8.31
N PHE A 13 -35.48 22.64 -9.22
CA PHE A 13 -35.23 21.19 -8.97
C PHE A 13 -34.95 20.46 -10.29
N LEU A 14 -33.90 20.88 -10.99
CA LEU A 14 -33.29 20.10 -12.08
C LEU A 14 -31.76 20.25 -12.00
N VAL A 15 -31.19 19.99 -10.82
CA VAL A 15 -29.75 19.75 -10.70
C VAL A 15 -29.53 18.25 -10.91
N ASP A 16 -29.14 17.94 -12.14
CA ASP A 16 -28.25 16.86 -12.56
C ASP A 16 -28.41 15.47 -11.93
N ALA A 17 -29.29 14.67 -12.52
CA ALA A 17 -29.24 13.21 -12.43
C ALA A 17 -28.04 12.59 -13.18
N ALA A 18 -27.18 13.40 -13.81
CA ALA A 18 -26.02 12.93 -14.57
C ALA A 18 -24.83 12.54 -13.67
N ASP A 19 -24.72 13.08 -12.45
CA ASP A 19 -23.64 12.73 -11.51
C ASP A 19 -23.88 11.41 -10.75
N ALA A 20 -25.10 10.89 -10.76
CA ALA A 20 -25.44 9.61 -10.12
C ALA A 20 -25.05 8.39 -10.97
N LEU A 21 -24.71 8.57 -12.26
CA LEU A 21 -24.42 7.47 -13.20
C LEU A 21 -22.94 7.08 -13.29
N ASN A 22 -22.04 7.75 -12.55
CA ASN A 22 -20.61 7.43 -12.54
C ASN A 22 -20.14 6.63 -11.30
N ILE A 23 -21.08 6.18 -10.45
CA ILE A 23 -20.78 5.63 -9.11
C ILE A 23 -21.21 4.16 -9.00
N THR A 24 -20.60 3.26 -9.77
CA THR A 24 -20.38 1.86 -9.33
C THR A 24 -19.28 1.21 -10.16
N ARG A 25 -18.16 1.90 -10.39
CA ARG A 25 -16.95 1.14 -10.75
C ARG A 25 -16.53 0.41 -9.48
N ARG A 26 -16.98 -0.85 -9.32
CA ARG A 26 -16.62 -1.69 -8.19
C ARG A 26 -15.10 -1.64 -8.06
N LEU A 27 -14.61 -1.23 -6.89
CA LEU A 27 -13.18 -1.26 -6.61
C LEU A 27 -12.68 -2.67 -6.89
N ARG A 28 -11.74 -2.80 -7.82
CA ARG A 28 -10.99 -4.04 -8.00
C ARG A 28 -9.98 -4.11 -6.88
N TRP A 29 -9.97 -5.23 -6.17
CA TRP A 29 -9.04 -5.50 -5.09
C TRP A 29 -7.99 -6.51 -5.57
N GLY A 30 -6.78 -6.40 -5.04
CA GLY A 30 -5.76 -7.43 -5.22
C GLY A 30 -6.04 -8.71 -4.44
N ASN A 31 -4.99 -9.48 -4.20
CA ASN A 31 -5.08 -10.75 -3.49
C ASN A 31 -5.60 -10.54 -2.04
N GLU A 32 -6.70 -11.20 -1.70
CA GLU A 32 -7.36 -11.03 -0.40
C GLU A 32 -6.49 -11.49 0.77
N LYS A 33 -5.74 -12.60 0.62
CA LYS A 33 -4.83 -13.07 1.68
C LYS A 33 -3.73 -12.04 1.97
N ALA A 34 -3.13 -11.46 0.94
CA ALA A 34 -2.14 -10.41 1.10
C ALA A 34 -2.73 -9.13 1.70
N LEU A 35 -3.94 -8.74 1.28
CA LEU A 35 -4.64 -7.58 1.84
C LEU A 35 -4.94 -7.76 3.32
N VAL A 36 -5.51 -8.89 3.73
CA VAL A 36 -5.77 -9.21 5.14
C VAL A 36 -4.46 -9.31 5.92
N ALA A 37 -3.43 -9.97 5.36
CA ALA A 37 -2.13 -10.08 6.02
C ALA A 37 -1.48 -8.71 6.25
N CYS A 38 -1.60 -7.77 5.32
CA CYS A 38 -0.96 -6.46 5.43
C CYS A 38 -1.77 -5.48 6.28
N PHE A 39 -3.07 -5.39 6.00
CA PHE A 39 -3.95 -4.33 6.50
C PHE A 39 -4.95 -4.83 7.56
N GLY A 40 -5.07 -6.14 7.78
CA GLY A 40 -6.06 -6.75 8.67
C GLY A 40 -7.42 -6.97 8.01
N GLU A 41 -8.33 -7.65 8.72
CA GLU A 41 -9.66 -8.05 8.21
C GLU A 41 -10.51 -6.86 7.73
N ASN A 42 -10.35 -5.69 8.38
CA ASN A 42 -11.10 -4.49 8.04
C ASN A 42 -10.45 -3.63 6.93
N TYR A 43 -9.55 -4.19 6.12
CA TYR A 43 -8.82 -3.43 5.09
C TYR A 43 -9.75 -2.65 4.15
N ARG A 44 -10.95 -3.17 3.86
CA ARG A 44 -11.92 -2.55 2.95
C ARG A 44 -12.37 -1.15 3.41
N ALA A 45 -12.26 -0.83 4.70
CA ALA A 45 -12.57 0.49 5.25
C ALA A 45 -11.65 1.60 4.69
N ALA A 46 -10.45 1.27 4.24
CA ALA A 46 -9.55 2.23 3.59
C ALA A 46 -9.96 2.55 2.13
N GLY A 47 -10.84 1.76 1.51
CA GLY A 47 -11.40 2.04 0.19
C GLY A 47 -10.34 2.10 -0.93
N SER A 48 -10.46 3.09 -1.81
CA SER A 48 -9.61 3.26 -3.00
C SER A 48 -8.13 3.51 -2.68
N ALA A 49 -7.81 3.94 -1.44
CA ALA A 49 -6.44 4.23 -1.02
C ALA A 49 -5.52 3.00 -1.14
N ILE A 50 -6.07 1.80 -0.92
CA ILE A 50 -5.30 0.55 -0.95
C ILE A 50 -5.88 -0.49 -1.92
N SER A 51 -6.90 -0.15 -2.73
CA SER A 51 -7.50 -1.14 -3.64
C SER A 51 -6.58 -1.57 -4.79
N HIS A 52 -5.55 -0.76 -5.08
CA HIS A 52 -4.50 -1.11 -6.05
C HIS A 52 -3.42 -2.04 -5.48
N CYS A 53 -3.40 -2.28 -4.17
CA CYS A 53 -2.42 -3.14 -3.53
C CYS A 53 -2.59 -4.61 -3.92
N PHE A 54 -1.46 -5.31 -4.06
CA PHE A 54 -1.37 -6.76 -4.29
C PHE A 54 -2.17 -7.25 -5.51
N GLN A 55 -2.32 -6.41 -6.52
CA GLN A 55 -2.91 -6.84 -7.78
C GLN A 55 -1.94 -7.74 -8.54
N GLU A 56 -2.52 -8.72 -9.22
CA GLU A 56 -1.79 -9.57 -10.14
C GLU A 56 -1.17 -8.70 -11.25
N HIS A 57 0.10 -8.97 -11.54
CA HIS A 57 0.95 -8.22 -12.47
C HIS A 57 1.16 -6.74 -12.14
N ASP A 58 0.88 -6.32 -10.89
CA ASP A 58 1.21 -4.98 -10.40
C ASP A 58 2.56 -4.98 -9.67
N THR A 59 3.07 -3.78 -9.43
CA THR A 59 4.29 -3.51 -8.70
C THR A 59 4.07 -3.37 -7.18
N HIS A 60 2.84 -3.10 -6.72
CA HIS A 60 2.55 -2.87 -5.29
C HIS A 60 2.36 -4.17 -4.49
N ASN A 61 3.43 -4.98 -4.43
CA ASN A 61 3.41 -6.34 -3.89
C ASN A 61 4.29 -6.57 -2.65
N THR A 62 4.96 -5.54 -2.13
CA THR A 62 5.62 -5.60 -0.81
C THR A 62 4.72 -4.99 0.26
N CYS A 63 4.44 -5.72 1.35
CA CYS A 63 3.80 -5.15 2.53
C CYS A 63 4.85 -4.52 3.45
N CYS A 64 4.68 -3.22 3.72
CA CYS A 64 5.54 -2.39 4.52
C CYS A 64 4.82 -1.93 5.79
N MET A 65 5.54 -1.88 6.90
CA MET A 65 5.11 -1.25 8.15
C MET A 65 5.90 0.04 8.31
N LEU A 66 5.36 1.15 7.81
CA LEU A 66 6.03 2.45 7.77
C LEU A 66 6.09 3.05 9.17
N ASP A 67 7.26 3.53 9.56
CA ASP A 67 7.45 4.35 10.75
C ASP A 67 7.23 5.84 10.44
N LYS A 68 7.16 6.67 11.48
CA LYS A 68 6.91 8.12 11.32
C LYS A 68 7.95 8.79 10.43
N ARG A 69 9.24 8.46 10.59
CA ARG A 69 10.31 9.04 9.78
C ARG A 69 10.13 8.74 8.28
N ALA A 70 9.74 7.53 7.92
CA ALA A 70 9.46 7.20 6.53
C ALA A 70 8.21 7.92 6.01
N ARG A 71 7.16 8.05 6.82
CA ARG A 71 5.96 8.83 6.46
C ARG A 71 6.30 10.29 6.18
N ASP A 72 6.92 10.95 7.14
CA ASP A 72 7.28 12.38 7.06
C ASP A 72 8.23 12.65 5.89
N GLY A 73 9.23 11.78 5.69
CA GLY A 73 10.20 11.91 4.61
C GLY A 73 9.57 11.80 3.22
N ASN A 74 8.58 10.93 3.05
CA ASN A 74 7.85 10.80 1.79
C ASN A 74 7.00 12.05 1.51
N ASP A 75 6.22 12.49 2.50
CA ASP A 75 5.35 13.66 2.35
C ASP A 75 6.18 14.91 2.04
N ALA A 76 7.33 15.09 2.71
CA ALA A 76 8.27 16.19 2.46
C ALA A 76 8.89 16.13 1.06
N ALA A 77 9.03 14.93 0.47
CA ALA A 77 9.51 14.73 -0.90
C ALA A 77 8.40 14.89 -1.96
N GLY A 78 7.18 15.31 -1.57
CA GLY A 78 6.03 15.46 -2.46
C GLY A 78 5.34 14.14 -2.81
N ASN A 79 5.63 13.07 -2.07
CA ASN A 79 4.98 11.77 -2.22
C ASN A 79 4.01 11.54 -1.04
N PRO A 80 2.68 11.65 -1.23
CA PRO A 80 1.71 11.72 -0.13
C PRO A 80 1.46 10.36 0.58
N ILE A 81 2.40 9.42 0.53
CA ILE A 81 2.30 8.09 1.16
C ILE A 81 2.21 8.21 2.68
N GLY A 82 2.87 9.20 3.29
CA GLY A 82 2.85 9.38 4.74
C GLY A 82 1.42 9.65 5.22
N ALA A 83 0.81 10.72 4.71
CA ALA A 83 -0.56 11.08 4.99
C ALA A 83 -1.56 9.97 4.60
N ALA A 84 -1.41 9.38 3.39
CA ALA A 84 -2.32 8.35 2.89
C ALA A 84 -2.29 7.06 3.72
N SER A 85 -1.10 6.59 4.12
CA SER A 85 -0.96 5.38 4.93
C SER A 85 -1.54 5.56 6.33
N LEU A 86 -1.36 6.74 6.92
CA LEU A 86 -1.91 7.08 8.23
C LEU A 86 -3.43 7.20 8.20
N GLU A 87 -4.00 7.83 7.18
CA GLU A 87 -5.45 7.91 6.98
C GLU A 87 -6.05 6.51 6.78
N ALA A 88 -5.44 5.67 5.95
CA ALA A 88 -5.88 4.30 5.73
C ALA A 88 -5.86 3.49 7.04
N ALA A 89 -4.75 3.56 7.79
CA ALA A 89 -4.62 2.86 9.08
C ALA A 89 -5.73 3.27 10.08
N ARG A 90 -6.05 4.56 10.14
CA ARG A 90 -7.13 5.09 10.99
C ARG A 90 -8.51 4.56 10.59
N LYS A 91 -8.82 4.57 9.28
CA LYS A 91 -10.10 4.03 8.76
C LYS A 91 -10.23 2.54 9.07
N ILE A 92 -9.18 1.77 8.84
CA ILE A 92 -9.13 0.34 9.14
C ILE A 92 -9.33 0.09 10.63
N ALA A 93 -8.67 0.86 11.49
CA ALA A 93 -8.79 0.74 12.94
C ALA A 93 -10.12 1.29 13.50
N GLY A 94 -10.91 2.01 12.69
CA GLY A 94 -12.10 2.72 13.15
C GLY A 94 -11.79 3.83 14.16
N LYS A 95 -10.62 4.48 14.04
CA LYS A 95 -10.12 5.48 14.99
C LYS A 95 -10.00 6.86 14.36
N SER A 96 -10.27 7.89 15.15
CA SER A 96 -9.97 9.29 14.82
C SER A 96 -8.47 9.59 14.91
N ALA A 97 -8.06 10.78 14.45
CA ALA A 97 -6.68 11.26 14.61
C ALA A 97 -6.28 11.47 16.07
N GLN A 98 -7.25 11.75 16.96
CA GLN A 98 -7.02 11.89 18.39
C GLN A 98 -6.78 10.54 19.07
N GLU A 99 -7.49 9.49 18.64
CA GLU A 99 -7.37 8.13 19.18
C GLU A 99 -6.18 7.35 18.60
N MET A 100 -5.70 7.76 17.43
CA MET A 100 -4.51 7.23 16.77
C MET A 100 -3.66 8.41 16.24
N PRO A 101 -2.96 9.11 17.15
CA PRO A 101 -2.07 10.19 16.77
C PRO A 101 -0.89 9.66 15.95
N ASP A 102 -0.31 10.52 15.14
CA ASP A 102 0.91 10.19 14.39
C ASP A 102 2.13 10.25 15.33
N SER A 103 2.37 9.15 16.05
CA SER A 103 3.48 9.04 17.00
C SER A 103 4.67 8.27 16.40
N ASP A 104 5.83 8.38 17.04
CA ASP A 104 7.07 7.71 16.62
C ASP A 104 6.96 6.17 16.75
N GLU A 105 6.13 5.67 17.65
CA GLU A 105 5.88 4.24 17.87
C GLU A 105 4.84 3.66 16.89
N LEU A 106 4.06 4.52 16.23
CA LEU A 106 3.02 4.06 15.32
C LEU A 106 3.62 3.56 14.01
N LEU A 107 3.39 2.27 13.73
CA LEU A 107 3.63 1.69 12.41
C LEU A 107 2.33 1.64 11.60
N THR A 108 2.35 2.15 10.38
CA THR A 108 1.21 2.11 9.46
C THR A 108 1.46 1.10 8.34
N PRO A 109 0.53 0.18 8.06
CA PRO A 109 0.68 -0.74 6.94
C PRO A 109 0.53 0.00 5.61
N TRP A 110 1.36 -0.33 4.63
CA TRP A 110 1.28 0.18 3.27
C TRP A 110 1.83 -0.82 2.26
N CYS A 111 1.22 -0.92 1.10
CA CYS A 111 1.79 -1.69 0.00
C CYS A 111 2.76 -0.79 -0.79
N THR A 112 3.90 -1.33 -1.17
CA THR A 112 4.94 -0.55 -1.86
C THR A 112 5.43 -1.28 -3.11
N CYS A 113 6.04 -0.51 -4.01
CA CYS A 113 6.65 -1.06 -5.21
C CYS A 113 7.84 -1.96 -4.84
N PHE A 114 7.69 -3.28 -5.02
CA PHE A 114 8.80 -4.21 -4.80
C PHE A 114 9.81 -4.19 -5.96
N GLY A 115 9.39 -3.74 -7.15
CA GLY A 115 10.25 -3.51 -8.31
C GLY A 115 11.36 -2.48 -8.03
N SER A 116 11.06 -1.43 -7.26
CA SER A 116 12.04 -0.43 -6.85
C SER A 116 12.56 -0.62 -5.42
N GLN A 117 12.16 -1.71 -4.73
CA GLN A 117 12.60 -2.04 -3.37
C GLN A 117 12.35 -0.90 -2.37
N VAL A 118 11.21 -0.22 -2.49
CA VAL A 118 10.87 0.98 -1.71
C VAL A 118 10.86 0.69 -0.20
N CYS A 119 10.23 -0.41 0.22
CA CYS A 119 10.11 -0.67 1.66
C CYS A 119 11.45 -0.99 2.29
N SER A 120 12.28 -1.84 1.67
CA SER A 120 13.62 -2.10 2.20
C SER A 120 14.55 -0.90 2.10
N HIS A 121 14.36 0.01 1.14
CA HIS A 121 15.06 1.29 1.12
C HIS A 121 14.80 2.10 2.41
N TYR A 122 13.54 2.20 2.83
CA TYR A 122 13.19 2.86 4.09
C TYR A 122 13.70 2.07 5.31
N ALA A 123 13.50 0.75 5.33
CA ALA A 123 13.91 -0.12 6.44
C ALA A 123 15.43 -0.10 6.72
N LYS A 124 16.27 0.28 5.75
CA LYS A 124 17.72 0.48 5.97
C LYS A 124 18.04 1.66 6.88
N SER A 125 17.20 2.69 6.89
CA SER A 125 17.55 3.99 7.46
C SER A 125 16.57 4.48 8.52
N THR A 126 15.45 3.79 8.71
CA THR A 126 14.40 4.15 9.66
C THR A 126 13.92 2.91 10.45
N GLY A 127 12.92 3.07 11.31
CA GLY A 127 12.25 1.97 12.02
C GLY A 127 11.21 1.21 11.17
N THR A 128 11.10 1.53 9.88
CA THR A 128 10.22 0.83 8.93
C THR A 128 10.58 -0.66 8.83
N LYS A 129 9.57 -1.51 8.68
CA LYS A 129 9.76 -2.97 8.58
C LYS A 129 9.13 -3.51 7.31
N VAL A 130 9.76 -4.50 6.69
CA VAL A 130 9.15 -5.28 5.60
C VAL A 130 8.45 -6.50 6.21
N LYS A 131 7.14 -6.65 5.97
CA LYS A 131 6.38 -7.79 6.51
C LYS A 131 6.53 -9.02 5.61
N PHE A 132 6.23 -8.85 4.32
CA PHE A 132 6.35 -9.90 3.31
C PHE A 132 6.46 -9.28 1.91
N VAL A 133 6.89 -10.09 0.94
CA VAL A 133 6.72 -9.81 -0.50
C VAL A 133 5.78 -10.87 -1.06
N ASN A 134 4.66 -10.42 -1.62
CA ASN A 134 3.65 -11.25 -2.27
C ASN A 134 4.06 -11.53 -3.72
N ASP A 135 3.84 -12.75 -4.18
CA ASP A 135 4.01 -13.10 -5.57
C ASP A 135 2.94 -12.40 -6.42
N CYS A 136 3.39 -11.58 -7.36
CA CYS A 136 2.53 -10.82 -8.27
C CYS A 136 1.97 -11.67 -9.43
N GLY A 137 2.31 -12.96 -9.54
CA GLY A 137 1.99 -13.79 -10.69
C GLY A 137 2.82 -13.47 -11.94
N CYS A 138 3.80 -12.58 -11.85
CA CYS A 138 4.57 -12.08 -13.01
C CYS A 138 5.43 -13.16 -13.68
N ALA A 139 5.78 -14.23 -12.95
CA ALA A 139 6.57 -15.35 -13.44
C ALA A 139 5.81 -16.69 -13.46
N ALA A 140 4.48 -16.66 -13.57
CA ALA A 140 3.58 -17.82 -13.38
C ALA A 140 3.49 -18.34 -11.93
N GLY A 141 3.82 -17.47 -10.97
CA GLY A 141 3.68 -17.72 -9.55
C GLY A 141 2.23 -17.66 -9.04
N THR A 142 2.03 -17.83 -7.73
CA THR A 142 0.69 -17.94 -7.14
C THR A 142 0.37 -16.74 -6.23
N PRO A 143 -0.52 -15.81 -6.65
CA PRO A 143 -0.94 -14.71 -5.78
C PRO A 143 -1.45 -15.19 -4.41
N GLY A 144 -1.00 -14.53 -3.33
CA GLY A 144 -1.28 -14.93 -1.95
C GLY A 144 -0.24 -15.87 -1.35
N LYS A 145 0.75 -16.30 -2.15
CA LYS A 145 2.00 -16.84 -1.67
C LYS A 145 3.12 -15.80 -1.78
N GLY A 146 4.24 -16.06 -1.11
CA GLY A 146 5.44 -15.24 -1.24
C GLY A 146 6.46 -15.54 -0.15
N PHE A 147 7.23 -14.52 0.23
CA PHE A 147 8.30 -14.66 1.22
C PHE A 147 8.05 -13.78 2.46
N CYS A 148 8.06 -14.38 3.65
CA CYS A 148 8.04 -13.62 4.90
C CYS A 148 9.37 -12.91 5.12
N MET A 149 9.29 -11.61 5.41
CA MET A 149 10.45 -10.73 5.57
C MET A 149 10.68 -10.31 7.03
N SER A 150 9.70 -10.50 7.90
CA SER A 150 9.68 -10.01 9.29
C SER A 150 10.83 -10.51 10.18
N LYS A 151 11.47 -11.63 9.83
CA LYS A 151 12.60 -12.22 10.57
C LYS A 151 13.96 -11.92 9.93
N ILE A 152 13.99 -11.22 8.81
CA ILE A 152 15.24 -10.90 8.11
C ILE A 152 15.89 -9.70 8.79
N PRO A 153 17.19 -9.76 9.14
CA PRO A 153 17.90 -8.63 9.72
C PRO A 153 17.85 -7.39 8.82
N ALA A 154 17.80 -6.21 9.41
CA ALA A 154 17.78 -4.94 8.68
C ALA A 154 18.99 -4.77 7.74
N SER A 155 20.15 -5.36 8.07
CA SER A 155 21.34 -5.37 7.21
C SER A 155 21.16 -6.15 5.90
N SER A 156 20.26 -7.14 5.89
CA SER A 156 20.06 -8.06 4.76
C SER A 156 18.74 -7.80 4.03
N ILE A 157 17.85 -6.99 4.61
CA ILE A 157 16.47 -6.87 4.14
C ILE A 157 16.35 -6.41 2.70
N TYR A 158 17.23 -5.52 2.26
CA TYR A 158 17.23 -5.00 0.91
C TYR A 158 17.63 -6.04 -0.12
N ASN A 159 18.70 -6.79 0.13
CA ASN A 159 19.12 -7.85 -0.79
C ASN A 159 18.08 -8.97 -0.81
N CYS A 160 17.35 -9.19 0.29
CA CYS A 160 16.25 -10.15 0.37
C CYS A 160 14.99 -9.72 -0.38
N GLU A 161 14.59 -8.45 -0.31
CA GLU A 161 13.52 -7.94 -1.17
C GLU A 161 13.92 -8.01 -2.65
N GLY A 162 15.16 -7.63 -2.99
CA GLY A 162 15.70 -7.75 -4.35
C GLY A 162 15.78 -9.19 -4.84
N TRP A 163 16.18 -10.14 -3.98
CA TRP A 163 16.18 -11.56 -4.33
C TRP A 163 14.77 -12.07 -4.61
N ALA A 164 13.79 -11.72 -3.77
CA ALA A 164 12.39 -12.06 -4.01
C ALA A 164 11.88 -11.45 -5.33
N ARG A 165 12.23 -10.20 -5.62
CA ARG A 165 11.95 -9.53 -6.89
C ARG A 165 12.47 -10.33 -8.09
N THR A 166 13.72 -10.78 -8.02
CA THR A 166 14.34 -11.62 -9.07
C THR A 166 13.62 -12.96 -9.21
N GLN A 167 13.24 -13.63 -8.11
CA GLN A 167 12.49 -14.90 -8.18
C GLN A 167 11.14 -14.72 -8.88
N PHE A 168 10.42 -13.64 -8.57
CA PHE A 168 9.15 -13.31 -9.20
C PHE A 168 9.29 -12.66 -10.58
N ARG A 169 10.52 -12.53 -11.11
CA ARG A 169 10.87 -11.91 -12.40
C ARG A 169 10.26 -10.52 -12.59
N MET A 170 10.16 -9.74 -11.52
CA MET A 170 9.71 -8.36 -11.60
C MET A 170 10.86 -7.44 -12.02
N PRO A 171 10.73 -6.69 -13.14
CA PRO A 171 11.77 -5.77 -13.57
C PRO A 171 12.03 -4.67 -12.53
N GLY A 172 13.31 -4.41 -12.28
CA GLY A 172 13.75 -3.27 -11.49
C GLY A 172 13.42 -1.95 -12.20
N HIS A 173 12.95 -0.95 -11.46
CA HIS A 173 12.74 0.40 -11.97
C HIS A 173 12.91 1.44 -10.88
N ALA A 174 13.05 2.71 -11.24
CA ALA A 174 13.10 3.81 -10.28
C ALA A 174 11.68 4.25 -9.88
N THR A 175 11.54 4.75 -8.66
CA THR A 175 10.34 5.45 -8.18
C THR A 175 10.74 6.80 -7.58
N PRO A 176 9.84 7.80 -7.48
CA PRO A 176 10.19 9.08 -6.87
C PRO A 176 10.85 8.89 -5.49
N GLY A 177 12.07 9.43 -5.32
CA GLY A 177 12.86 9.31 -4.09
C GLY A 177 13.64 8.00 -3.92
N VAL A 178 13.48 7.00 -4.79
CA VAL A 178 14.19 5.71 -4.72
C VAL A 178 14.77 5.36 -6.08
N ALA A 179 16.11 5.32 -6.16
CA ALA A 179 16.82 4.95 -7.38
C ALA A 179 16.47 3.51 -7.81
N GLN A 180 16.60 3.24 -9.11
CA GLN A 180 16.43 1.88 -9.62
C GLN A 180 17.43 0.94 -8.93
N PRO A 181 16.98 -0.20 -8.38
CA PRO A 181 17.88 -1.17 -7.76
C PRO A 181 18.74 -1.87 -8.81
N SER A 182 19.95 -2.26 -8.42
CA SER A 182 20.80 -3.14 -9.22
C SER A 182 20.20 -4.55 -9.29
N ASP A 183 20.43 -5.25 -10.40
CA ASP A 183 20.11 -6.67 -10.56
C ASP A 183 21.28 -7.59 -10.14
N ASP A 184 22.49 -7.04 -9.96
CA ASP A 184 23.73 -7.82 -9.84
C ASP A 184 24.01 -8.38 -8.44
N GLU A 185 23.28 -7.91 -7.40
CA GLU A 185 23.63 -8.14 -5.98
C GLU A 185 22.47 -8.67 -5.12
N ASN A 186 21.48 -9.30 -5.74
CA ASN A 186 20.29 -9.80 -5.06
C ASN A 186 20.52 -11.20 -4.46
N VAL A 187 21.31 -11.28 -3.38
CA VAL A 187 21.57 -12.52 -2.63
C VAL A 187 20.88 -12.47 -1.27
N CYS A 188 20.18 -13.54 -0.90
CA CYS A 188 19.49 -13.64 0.39
C CYS A 188 19.62 -15.03 1.00
N GLU A 189 20.64 -15.24 1.82
CA GLU A 189 20.85 -16.51 2.53
C GLU A 189 19.62 -16.97 3.34
N ALA A 190 18.85 -16.01 3.86
CA ALA A 190 17.65 -16.29 4.63
C ALA A 190 16.50 -16.88 3.81
N LEU A 191 16.49 -16.71 2.49
CA LEU A 191 15.39 -17.15 1.60
C LEU A 191 15.85 -18.12 0.51
N GLN A 192 17.14 -18.15 0.17
CA GLN A 192 17.69 -19.02 -0.86
C GLN A 192 17.36 -20.49 -0.59
N GLY A 193 16.77 -21.15 -1.60
CA GLY A 193 16.35 -22.54 -1.52
C GLY A 193 15.08 -22.79 -0.70
N LYS A 194 14.44 -21.74 -0.17
CA LYS A 194 13.13 -21.87 0.51
C LYS A 194 11.99 -21.76 -0.48
N GLU A 195 10.93 -22.50 -0.21
CA GLU A 195 9.67 -22.38 -0.94
C GLU A 195 8.92 -21.12 -0.52
N GLU A 196 8.07 -20.63 -1.42
CA GLU A 196 7.08 -19.62 -1.08
C GLU A 196 6.09 -20.16 -0.04
N VAL A 197 5.73 -19.31 0.90
CA VAL A 197 4.76 -19.59 1.97
C VAL A 197 3.47 -18.81 1.75
N ASP A 198 2.40 -19.21 2.44
CA ASP A 198 1.19 -18.38 2.51
C ASP A 198 1.49 -17.09 3.28
N VAL A 199 1.30 -15.93 2.65
CA VAL A 199 1.66 -14.64 3.26
C VAL A 199 0.82 -14.27 4.47
N SER A 200 -0.34 -14.92 4.66
CA SER A 200 -1.16 -14.77 5.87
C SER A 200 -0.50 -15.36 7.12
N SER A 201 0.54 -16.19 6.96
CA SER A 201 1.36 -16.72 8.06
C SER A 201 2.54 -15.81 8.44
N CYS A 202 2.76 -14.74 7.66
CA CYS A 202 3.66 -13.65 8.00
C CYS A 202 2.93 -12.62 8.89
#